data_AF-A0A953RRB6-F1
#
_entry.id   AF-A0A953RRB6-F1
#
_cell.length_a   1.000
_cell.length_b   1.000
_cell.length_c   1.000
_cell.angle_alpha   90.00
_cell.angle_beta   90.00
_cell.angle_gamma   90.00
#
_symmetry.space_group_name_H-M   'P 1'
#
loop_
_entity.id
_entity.type
_entity.pdbx_description
1 polymer ?
#
loop_
_entity_poly.entity_id
_entity_poly.type
_entity_poly.pdbx_seq_one_letter_code
_entity_poly.pdbx_strand_id
1 'polypeptide(L)'
;LNYRHFEDDAAPFKYVEAGFARLDKVLSHCERHGLYVILDLHSAQGWQNVHWHSDNASRISLFWKVAFYQDRFVALWREFAQRYKNRAVIAGYDVLNEPSANNALGDYPWNVGPNYRPNFGRMNAVYRRLVTEIRKIDSRHIIFLEGDDYARDFSGLEKPFDDNLAYSSHNYTVPGFGPGRYPGTIHPRSAAAGGAQDWDLAKQERNFLDAEGTKFTQQHNVPLWVGEFGSVFNGPANESGDRLRALDDQIGIFESHETHWTTWNYKDVGVMGMLTLDPASPYMERISDLLRKKVALGTDDWMKWLPPTPVKHATAQLADQIRQVVGDPQLDARLNVRCMSQTLLCFYTGTLMQPLYASLFKGLSENELDHILSSFSAKQCVPNQGLVDVLSKYMAMPAQGSSTGG
;
A
#
# COMPACT_ATOMS: atom_id res chain seq x y z
N LEU A 1 -3.92 9.38 1.67
CA LEU A 1 -3.67 10.84 1.89
C LEU A 1 -2.25 11.04 2.39
N ASN A 2 -1.56 12.09 1.96
CA ASN A 2 -0.24 12.47 2.50
C ASN A 2 -0.39 13.73 3.37
N TYR A 3 0.08 13.70 4.63
CA TYR A 3 -0.05 14.82 5.56
C TYR A 3 0.54 16.13 5.01
N ARG A 4 1.56 16.08 4.14
CA ARG A 4 2.23 17.26 3.55
C ARG A 4 1.32 18.09 2.66
N HIS A 5 0.19 17.53 2.22
CA HIS A 5 -0.83 18.32 1.53
C HIS A 5 -1.66 19.19 2.49
N PHE A 6 -1.62 18.90 3.79
CA PHE A 6 -2.48 19.50 4.80
C PHE A 6 -1.71 20.23 5.91
N GLU A 7 -0.41 19.98 6.06
CA GLU A 7 0.45 20.59 7.07
C GLU A 7 1.90 20.65 6.57
N ASP A 8 2.62 21.73 6.89
CA ASP A 8 4.05 21.88 6.61
C ASP A 8 4.88 21.53 7.86
N ASP A 9 5.97 20.77 7.69
CA ASP A 9 6.92 20.45 8.75
C ASP A 9 7.58 21.69 9.38
N ALA A 10 7.75 22.77 8.61
CA ALA A 10 8.26 24.04 9.11
C ALA A 10 7.21 24.84 9.92
N ALA A 11 5.93 24.47 9.84
CA ALA A 11 4.82 25.15 10.48
C ALA A 11 3.84 24.15 11.12
N PRO A 12 4.30 23.37 12.13
CA PRO A 12 3.49 22.34 12.77
C PRO A 12 2.19 22.93 13.36
N PHE A 13 1.11 22.16 13.28
CA PHE A 13 -0.26 22.54 13.68
C PHE A 13 -0.87 23.71 12.89
N LYS A 14 -0.23 24.16 11.80
CA LYS A 14 -0.82 25.11 10.85
C LYS A 14 -1.21 24.39 9.56
N TYR A 15 -2.49 24.49 9.24
CA TYR A 15 -3.08 23.70 8.18
C TYR A 15 -3.12 24.42 6.83
N VAL A 16 -2.87 23.66 5.77
CA VAL A 16 -2.82 24.14 4.38
C VAL A 16 -4.22 24.03 3.78
N GLU A 17 -4.99 25.12 3.80
CA GLU A 17 -6.39 25.14 3.31
C GLU A 17 -6.53 24.68 1.84
N ALA A 18 -5.51 24.91 1.01
CA ALA A 18 -5.51 24.43 -0.37
C ALA A 18 -5.56 22.89 -0.48
N GLY A 19 -5.02 22.16 0.50
CA GLY A 19 -5.13 20.70 0.58
C GLY A 19 -6.55 20.27 0.90
N PHE A 20 -7.19 20.90 1.90
CA PHE A 20 -8.58 20.64 2.26
C PHE A 20 -9.52 20.98 1.10
N ALA A 21 -9.33 22.11 0.43
CA ALA A 21 -10.12 22.48 -0.74
C ALA A 21 -10.00 21.49 -1.91
N ARG A 22 -8.83 20.83 -2.07
CA ARG A 22 -8.68 19.74 -3.06
C ARG A 22 -9.43 18.49 -2.63
N LEU A 23 -9.33 18.10 -1.36
CA LEU A 23 -10.07 16.96 -0.82
C LEU A 23 -11.58 17.19 -0.92
N ASP A 24 -12.07 18.39 -0.60
CA ASP A 24 -13.47 18.78 -0.75
C ASP A 24 -14.00 18.58 -2.16
N LYS A 25 -13.21 18.95 -3.19
CA LYS A 25 -13.60 18.71 -4.58
C LYS A 25 -13.79 17.22 -4.86
N VAL A 26 -12.87 16.37 -4.41
CA VAL A 26 -12.96 14.91 -4.57
C VAL A 26 -14.21 14.39 -3.87
N LEU A 27 -14.44 14.77 -2.61
CA LEU A 27 -15.61 14.37 -1.84
C LEU A 27 -16.92 14.79 -2.53
N SER A 28 -17.01 16.01 -3.04
CA SER A 28 -18.19 16.48 -3.77
C SER A 28 -18.40 15.77 -5.11
N HIS A 29 -17.33 15.30 -5.78
CA HIS A 29 -17.49 14.41 -6.94
C HIS A 29 -18.07 13.07 -6.51
N CYS A 30 -17.52 12.45 -5.46
CA CYS A 30 -18.02 11.20 -4.92
C CYS A 30 -19.49 11.30 -4.47
N GLU A 31 -19.88 12.38 -3.80
CA GLU A 31 -21.27 12.68 -3.40
C GLU A 31 -22.21 12.68 -4.61
N ARG A 32 -21.85 13.41 -5.67
CA ARG A 32 -22.66 13.49 -6.90
C ARG A 32 -22.80 12.16 -7.63
N HIS A 33 -21.86 11.25 -7.44
CA HIS A 33 -21.83 9.95 -8.11
C HIS A 33 -22.23 8.79 -7.21
N GLY A 34 -22.63 9.04 -5.96
CA GLY A 34 -23.04 7.99 -5.01
C GLY A 34 -21.90 7.05 -4.62
N LEU A 35 -20.66 7.53 -4.63
CA LEU A 35 -19.48 6.75 -4.24
C LEU A 35 -19.08 7.09 -2.81
N TYR A 36 -19.00 6.10 -1.94
CA TYR A 36 -18.42 6.30 -0.62
C TYR A 36 -16.90 6.46 -0.70
N VAL A 37 -16.35 7.18 0.27
CA VAL A 37 -14.91 7.44 0.40
C VAL A 37 -14.42 6.98 1.75
N ILE A 38 -13.31 6.23 1.77
CA ILE A 38 -12.53 6.00 2.98
C ILE A 38 -11.32 6.93 2.93
N LEU A 39 -11.15 7.76 3.95
CA LEU A 39 -9.96 8.61 4.06
C LEU A 39 -8.84 7.79 4.67
N ASP A 40 -7.91 7.32 3.85
CA ASP A 40 -6.67 6.70 4.30
C ASP A 40 -5.59 7.78 4.54
N LEU A 41 -4.89 7.78 5.69
CA LEU A 41 -3.64 8.54 5.84
C LEU A 41 -2.39 7.70 5.49
N HIS A 42 -2.20 7.52 4.18
CA HIS A 42 -1.01 6.92 3.56
C HIS A 42 0.37 7.39 4.05
N SER A 43 0.52 8.65 4.43
CA SER A 43 1.79 9.18 4.95
C SER A 43 1.52 10.08 6.14
N ALA A 44 2.07 9.70 7.30
CA ALA A 44 1.95 10.43 8.55
C ALA A 44 3.21 11.25 8.88
N GLN A 45 3.05 12.24 9.77
CA GLN A 45 4.17 13.02 10.28
C GLN A 45 5.25 12.11 10.86
N GLY A 46 6.52 12.37 10.54
CA GLY A 46 7.64 11.57 11.04
C GLY A 46 7.73 10.14 10.48
N TRP A 47 6.94 9.77 9.47
CA TRP A 47 6.94 8.47 8.78
C TRP A 47 6.62 7.26 9.67
N GLN A 48 5.50 6.60 9.39
CA GLN A 48 5.01 5.45 10.16
C GLN A 48 5.74 4.12 9.83
N ASN A 49 6.54 4.10 8.78
CA ASN A 49 7.39 2.97 8.43
C ASN A 49 8.68 3.46 7.73
N VAL A 50 9.56 2.53 7.36
CA VAL A 50 10.88 2.84 6.77
C VAL A 50 10.93 2.75 5.24
N HIS A 51 9.77 2.62 4.59
CA HIS A 51 9.67 2.39 3.15
C HIS A 51 9.18 3.63 2.41
N TRP A 52 9.48 3.68 1.13
CA TRP A 52 9.21 4.84 0.25
C TRP A 52 7.71 5.18 0.12
N HIS A 53 6.81 4.20 0.29
CA HIS A 53 5.37 4.40 0.14
C HIS A 53 4.75 5.21 1.29
N SER A 54 5.44 5.35 2.43
CA SER A 54 5.07 6.34 3.46
C SER A 54 5.64 7.74 3.21
N ASP A 55 6.11 8.03 1.99
CA ASP A 55 6.84 9.26 1.62
C ASP A 55 8.12 9.46 2.46
N ASN A 56 8.73 8.35 2.88
CA ASN A 56 9.99 8.31 3.60
C ASN A 56 11.16 8.28 2.63
N ALA A 57 11.98 9.35 2.64
CA ALA A 57 13.18 9.45 1.82
C ALA A 57 14.45 8.91 2.49
N SER A 58 14.39 8.56 3.78
CA SER A 58 15.59 8.32 4.62
C SER A 58 15.71 6.91 5.19
N ARG A 59 14.62 6.12 5.17
CA ARG A 59 14.46 4.85 5.89
C ARG A 59 14.43 4.97 7.42
N ILE A 60 14.30 6.19 7.93
CA ILE A 60 14.15 6.43 9.36
C ILE A 60 12.68 6.67 9.65
N SER A 61 12.10 5.93 10.59
CA SER A 61 10.73 6.13 11.08
C SER A 61 10.78 6.78 12.47
N LEU A 62 10.42 8.06 12.52
CA LEU A 62 10.42 8.87 13.74
C LEU A 62 9.07 8.90 14.44
N PHE A 63 7.97 8.62 13.73
CA PHE A 63 6.61 8.62 14.25
C PHE A 63 6.48 7.82 15.55
N TRP A 64 7.12 6.66 15.62
CA TRP A 64 7.07 5.76 16.77
C TRP A 64 8.04 6.12 17.91
N LYS A 65 8.94 7.09 17.73
CA LYS A 65 9.99 7.41 18.71
C LYS A 65 9.87 8.81 19.27
N VAL A 66 9.24 9.73 18.54
CA VAL A 66 9.17 11.15 18.90
C VAL A 66 7.71 11.54 19.06
N ALA A 67 7.30 11.80 20.32
CA ALA A 67 5.91 12.12 20.68
C ALA A 67 5.33 13.29 19.86
N PHE A 68 6.16 14.28 19.53
CA PHE A 68 5.76 15.44 18.72
C PHE A 68 5.10 15.07 17.38
N TYR A 69 5.57 14.01 16.70
CA TYR A 69 4.95 13.58 15.44
C TYR A 69 3.59 12.93 15.65
N GLN A 70 3.40 12.22 16.77
CA GLN A 70 2.10 11.67 17.16
C GLN A 70 1.12 12.78 17.56
N ASP A 71 1.60 13.84 18.21
CA ASP A 71 0.79 15.00 18.55
C ASP A 71 0.24 15.69 17.29
N ARG A 72 1.10 15.90 16.28
CA ARG A 72 0.70 16.46 14.98
C ARG A 72 -0.27 15.56 14.23
N PHE A 73 -0.01 14.25 14.22
CA PHE A 73 -0.90 13.25 13.62
C PHE A 73 -2.30 13.26 14.25
N VAL A 74 -2.38 13.26 15.58
CA VAL A 74 -3.67 13.33 16.31
C VAL A 74 -4.36 14.68 16.04
N ALA A 75 -3.62 15.79 16.03
CA ALA A 75 -4.18 17.10 15.74
C ALA A 75 -4.77 17.18 14.33
N LEU A 76 -4.06 16.67 13.32
CA LEU A 76 -4.54 16.63 11.94
C LEU A 76 -5.81 15.77 11.79
N TRP A 77 -5.87 14.61 12.45
CA TRP A 77 -7.08 13.78 12.44
C TRP A 77 -8.27 14.46 13.14
N ARG A 78 -8.03 15.23 14.21
CA ARG A 78 -9.07 16.06 14.82
C ARG A 78 -9.59 17.12 13.85
N GLU A 79 -8.74 17.71 13.01
CA GLU A 79 -9.19 18.64 11.96
C GLU A 79 -10.05 17.95 10.90
N PHE A 80 -9.65 16.76 10.43
CA PHE A 80 -10.47 15.98 9.52
C PHE A 80 -11.84 15.68 10.13
N ALA A 81 -11.87 15.19 11.37
CA ALA A 81 -13.12 14.95 12.10
C ALA A 81 -13.96 16.22 12.23
N GLN A 82 -13.36 17.36 12.59
CA GLN A 82 -14.09 18.61 12.77
C GLN A 82 -14.74 19.11 11.48
N ARG A 83 -14.03 19.00 10.35
CA ARG A 83 -14.52 19.42 9.03
C ARG A 83 -15.55 18.45 8.45
N TYR A 84 -15.34 17.16 8.66
CA TYR A 84 -16.03 16.12 7.89
C TYR A 84 -17.01 15.27 8.69
N LYS A 85 -17.14 15.45 10.01
CA LYS A 85 -18.11 14.69 10.83
C LYS A 85 -19.54 14.67 10.30
N ASN A 86 -19.93 15.66 9.49
CA ASN A 86 -21.28 15.78 8.91
C ASN A 86 -21.38 15.32 7.44
N ARG A 87 -20.30 14.84 6.83
CA ARG A 87 -20.26 14.44 5.42
C ARG A 87 -20.43 12.94 5.23
N ALA A 88 -21.67 12.52 5.03
CA ALA A 88 -22.04 11.10 4.89
C ALA A 88 -21.39 10.37 3.69
N VAL A 89 -20.82 11.09 2.72
CA VAL A 89 -20.04 10.45 1.63
C VAL A 89 -18.79 9.75 2.15
N ILE A 90 -18.25 10.19 3.28
CA ILE A 90 -17.15 9.48 3.92
C ILE A 90 -17.76 8.29 4.66
N ALA A 91 -17.33 7.08 4.31
CA ALA A 91 -17.72 5.88 5.05
C ALA A 91 -16.91 5.74 6.34
N GLY A 92 -15.64 6.14 6.31
CA GLY A 92 -14.78 6.10 7.48
C GLY A 92 -13.37 6.64 7.28
N TYR A 93 -12.57 6.48 8.32
CA TYR A 93 -11.20 6.95 8.43
C TYR A 93 -10.27 5.75 8.58
N ASP A 94 -9.45 5.45 7.59
CA ASP A 94 -8.32 4.54 7.75
C ASP A 94 -7.11 5.31 8.25
N VAL A 95 -6.85 5.13 9.54
CA VAL A 95 -6.16 6.18 10.30
C VAL A 95 -4.67 6.23 10.01
N LEU A 96 -4.06 5.11 9.62
CA LEU A 96 -2.63 4.99 9.45
C LEU A 96 -2.26 3.79 8.56
N ASN A 97 -1.82 4.07 7.34
CA ASN A 97 -1.43 3.06 6.37
C ASN A 97 -0.11 2.37 6.70
N GLU A 98 -0.10 1.06 6.59
CA GLU A 98 1.01 0.12 6.71
C GLU A 98 2.00 0.49 7.81
N PRO A 99 1.55 0.53 9.07
CA PRO A 99 2.42 0.86 10.18
C PRO A 99 3.49 -0.21 10.39
N SER A 100 4.68 0.23 10.83
CA SER A 100 5.76 -0.65 11.26
C SER A 100 6.41 -0.07 12.52
N ALA A 101 5.98 -0.53 13.69
CA ALA A 101 6.27 0.14 14.96
C ALA A 101 7.68 -0.11 15.55
N ASN A 102 8.45 -1.05 14.98
CA ASN A 102 9.68 -1.53 15.60
C ASN A 102 10.91 -1.74 14.68
N ASN A 103 11.01 -0.98 13.58
CA ASN A 103 12.20 -0.95 12.71
C ASN A 103 12.69 0.48 12.44
N ALA A 104 12.60 1.38 13.41
CA ALA A 104 12.80 2.83 13.25
C ALA A 104 14.08 3.30 12.52
N LEU A 105 15.14 2.48 12.46
CA LEU A 105 16.42 2.81 11.83
C LEU A 105 16.63 2.11 10.46
N GLY A 106 15.56 1.56 9.90
CA GLY A 106 15.57 0.85 8.63
C GLY A 106 15.48 -0.66 8.79
N ASP A 107 15.31 -1.32 7.66
CA ASP A 107 15.26 -2.77 7.52
C ASP A 107 16.67 -3.36 7.50
N TYR A 108 16.92 -4.30 8.42
CA TYR A 108 18.12 -5.12 8.56
C TYR A 108 17.74 -6.60 8.74
N PRO A 109 18.66 -7.55 8.49
CA PRO A 109 18.32 -8.97 8.54
C PRO A 109 17.71 -9.44 9.87
N TRP A 110 18.07 -8.82 10.98
CA TRP A 110 17.60 -9.17 12.33
C TRP A 110 16.29 -8.48 12.75
N ASN A 111 15.69 -7.61 11.93
CA ASN A 111 14.44 -6.92 12.26
C ASN A 111 13.42 -6.93 11.11
N VAL A 112 13.46 -7.92 10.22
CA VAL A 112 12.49 -8.05 9.13
C VAL A 112 12.01 -9.49 8.92
N GLY A 113 10.84 -9.64 8.29
CA GLY A 113 10.27 -10.95 7.97
C GLY A 113 10.13 -11.79 9.25
N PRO A 114 10.63 -13.04 9.29
CA PRO A 114 10.52 -13.88 10.49
C PRO A 114 11.28 -13.32 11.71
N ASN A 115 12.18 -12.36 11.52
CA ASN A 115 12.94 -11.71 12.59
C ASN A 115 12.29 -10.41 13.08
N TYR A 116 11.26 -9.91 12.41
CA TYR A 116 10.54 -8.73 12.88
C TYR A 116 9.79 -9.05 14.18
N ARG A 117 9.77 -8.10 15.11
CA ARG A 117 9.04 -8.20 16.37
C ARG A 117 8.22 -6.91 16.53
N PRO A 118 6.88 -6.95 16.41
CA PRO A 118 6.05 -5.77 16.50
C PRO A 118 6.12 -5.12 17.89
N ASN A 119 5.70 -3.85 17.99
CA ASN A 119 5.58 -3.16 19.27
C ASN A 119 4.13 -2.72 19.49
N PHE A 120 3.28 -3.70 19.77
CA PHE A 120 1.85 -3.48 19.97
C PHE A 120 1.52 -2.57 21.15
N GLY A 121 2.30 -2.59 22.24
CA GLY A 121 2.09 -1.67 23.35
C GLY A 121 2.16 -0.20 22.92
N ARG A 122 3.08 0.14 22.00
CA ARG A 122 3.17 1.47 21.42
C ARG A 122 2.03 1.74 20.42
N MET A 123 1.75 0.78 19.54
CA MET A 123 0.70 0.91 18.53
C MET A 123 -0.68 1.12 19.18
N ASN A 124 -1.06 0.25 20.11
CA ASN A 124 -2.33 0.32 20.84
C ASN A 124 -2.47 1.64 21.61
N ALA A 125 -1.39 2.16 22.22
CA ALA A 125 -1.41 3.47 22.88
C ALA A 125 -1.73 4.62 21.92
N VAL A 126 -1.15 4.60 20.71
CA VAL A 126 -1.43 5.60 19.67
C VAL A 126 -2.87 5.48 19.17
N TYR A 127 -3.34 4.27 18.87
CA TYR A 127 -4.72 4.04 18.42
C TYR A 127 -5.77 4.44 19.46
N ARG A 128 -5.57 4.05 20.72
CA ARG A 128 -6.44 4.46 21.85
C ARG A 128 -6.55 5.97 21.94
N ARG A 129 -5.41 6.66 21.93
CA ARG A 129 -5.36 8.12 21.99
C ARG A 129 -6.08 8.74 20.80
N LEU A 130 -5.76 8.29 19.59
CA LEU A 130 -6.33 8.84 18.36
C LEU A 130 -7.85 8.68 18.31
N VAL A 131 -8.34 7.45 18.48
CA VAL A 131 -9.79 7.14 18.43
C VAL A 131 -10.53 7.96 19.48
N THR A 132 -10.00 8.04 20.70
CA THR A 132 -10.59 8.88 21.77
C THR A 132 -10.70 10.34 21.35
N GLU A 133 -9.66 10.90 20.73
CA GLU A 133 -9.65 12.30 20.29
C GLU A 133 -10.55 12.57 19.09
N ILE A 134 -10.72 11.61 18.17
CA ILE A 134 -11.68 11.67 17.08
C ILE A 134 -13.11 11.59 17.64
N ARG A 135 -13.40 10.65 18.55
CA ARG A 135 -14.74 10.43 19.11
C ARG A 135 -15.26 11.58 19.96
N LYS A 136 -14.38 12.44 20.49
CA LYS A 136 -14.78 13.74 21.08
C LYS A 136 -15.44 14.71 20.08
N ILE A 137 -15.25 14.49 18.78
CA ILE A 137 -15.70 15.37 17.70
C ILE A 137 -16.72 14.66 16.79
N ASP A 138 -16.46 13.39 16.49
CA ASP A 138 -17.17 12.58 15.49
C ASP A 138 -17.44 11.17 16.01
N SER A 139 -18.69 10.92 16.40
CA SER A 139 -19.16 9.63 16.91
C SER A 139 -19.71 8.69 15.84
N ARG A 140 -19.69 9.06 14.55
CA ARG A 140 -20.50 8.38 13.53
C ARG A 140 -19.69 7.66 12.45
N HIS A 141 -18.58 8.23 12.00
CA HIS A 141 -17.77 7.59 10.96
C HIS A 141 -17.06 6.33 11.49
N ILE A 142 -16.98 5.30 10.65
CA ILE A 142 -16.20 4.09 10.94
C ILE A 142 -14.74 4.51 11.09
N ILE A 143 -14.03 3.93 12.06
CA ILE A 143 -12.57 4.06 12.14
C ILE A 143 -11.96 2.71 11.80
N PHE A 144 -11.15 2.68 10.74
CA PHE A 144 -10.38 1.51 10.35
C PHE A 144 -9.02 1.54 11.04
N LEU A 145 -8.63 0.40 11.62
CA LEU A 145 -7.32 0.20 12.23
C LEU A 145 -6.56 -0.90 11.48
N GLU A 146 -5.34 -0.59 11.07
CA GLU A 146 -4.43 -1.56 10.46
C GLU A 146 -3.51 -2.22 11.50
N GLY A 147 -3.11 -3.46 11.22
CA GLY A 147 -2.10 -4.20 11.99
C GLY A 147 -0.66 -3.73 11.73
N ASP A 148 0.26 -4.12 12.61
CA ASP A 148 1.70 -3.91 12.45
C ASP A 148 2.24 -4.75 11.27
N ASP A 149 3.53 -4.58 10.97
CA ASP A 149 4.21 -5.26 9.87
C ASP A 149 3.53 -5.02 8.51
N TYR A 150 3.17 -3.76 8.24
CA TYR A 150 2.55 -3.31 6.99
C TYR A 150 1.15 -3.90 6.78
N ALA A 151 0.24 -3.70 7.75
CA ALA A 151 -1.15 -4.16 7.73
C ALA A 151 -1.31 -5.69 7.69
N ARG A 152 -0.32 -6.45 8.21
CA ARG A 152 -0.30 -7.92 8.16
C ARG A 152 -0.43 -8.60 9.52
N ASP A 153 0.06 -7.98 10.59
CA ASP A 153 0.11 -8.58 11.93
C ASP A 153 -0.84 -7.89 12.90
N PHE A 154 -1.90 -8.60 13.29
CA PHE A 154 -2.94 -8.13 14.21
C PHE A 154 -2.87 -8.83 15.57
N SER A 155 -1.92 -9.75 15.75
CA SER A 155 -1.89 -10.72 16.85
C SER A 155 -1.80 -10.10 18.25
N GLY A 156 -1.30 -8.87 18.35
CA GLY A 156 -1.21 -8.12 19.60
C GLY A 156 -2.02 -6.83 19.64
N LEU A 157 -2.91 -6.59 18.67
CA LEU A 157 -3.89 -5.51 18.81
C LEU A 157 -4.78 -5.77 20.03
N GLU A 158 -5.19 -4.71 20.72
CA GLU A 158 -6.20 -4.84 21.77
C GLU A 158 -7.54 -5.25 21.18
N LYS A 159 -8.34 -5.98 21.96
CA LYS A 159 -9.75 -6.22 21.64
C LYS A 159 -10.45 -4.89 21.28
N PRO A 160 -11.46 -4.91 20.39
CA PRO A 160 -12.21 -3.71 20.02
C PRO A 160 -12.66 -2.92 21.25
N PHE A 161 -12.49 -1.60 21.19
CA PHE A 161 -12.72 -0.70 22.32
C PHE A 161 -13.60 0.51 22.01
N ASP A 162 -14.16 0.53 20.80
CA ASP A 162 -15.18 1.46 20.32
C ASP A 162 -16.15 0.65 19.45
N ASP A 163 -17.44 0.98 19.49
CA ASP A 163 -18.48 0.18 18.84
C ASP A 163 -18.47 0.29 17.32
N ASN A 164 -17.75 1.27 16.76
CA ASN A 164 -17.73 1.57 15.33
C ASN A 164 -16.29 1.53 14.77
N LEU A 165 -15.58 0.46 15.13
CA LEU A 165 -14.28 0.08 14.57
C LEU A 165 -14.45 -0.99 13.50
N ALA A 166 -13.64 -0.88 12.46
CA ALA A 166 -13.36 -1.94 11.50
C ALA A 166 -11.85 -2.13 11.39
N TYR A 167 -11.41 -3.22 10.80
CA TYR A 167 -9.99 -3.55 10.69
C TYR A 167 -9.61 -3.67 9.21
N SER A 168 -8.55 -2.95 8.82
CA SER A 168 -8.08 -2.87 7.43
C SER A 168 -6.83 -3.72 7.27
N SER A 169 -6.85 -4.70 6.36
CA SER A 169 -5.70 -5.57 6.09
C SER A 169 -5.26 -5.50 4.63
N HIS A 170 -3.97 -5.71 4.38
CA HIS A 170 -3.42 -5.76 3.02
C HIS A 170 -3.11 -7.21 2.63
N ASN A 171 -3.75 -7.69 1.56
CA ASN A 171 -3.74 -9.10 1.17
C ASN A 171 -3.11 -9.31 -0.22
N TYR A 172 -1.81 -9.08 -0.34
CA TYR A 172 -1.05 -9.35 -1.56
C TYR A 172 -0.52 -10.79 -1.57
N THR A 173 -1.05 -11.63 -2.46
CA THR A 173 -0.70 -13.06 -2.54
C THR A 173 0.34 -13.36 -3.61
N VAL A 174 1.14 -14.41 -3.41
CA VAL A 174 2.19 -14.83 -4.36
C VAL A 174 1.67 -15.03 -5.81
N PRO A 175 0.49 -15.63 -6.04
CA PRO A 175 -0.08 -15.78 -7.39
C PRO A 175 -0.28 -14.46 -8.17
N GLY A 176 -0.57 -13.34 -7.49
CA GLY A 176 -0.75 -12.05 -8.15
C GLY A 176 0.54 -11.40 -8.67
N PHE A 177 1.70 -11.94 -8.26
CA PHE A 177 3.01 -11.38 -8.55
C PHE A 177 3.87 -12.33 -9.39
N GLY A 178 3.83 -13.64 -9.11
CA GLY A 178 4.57 -14.65 -9.87
C GLY A 178 6.10 -14.62 -9.64
N PRO A 179 6.90 -15.09 -10.62
CA PRO A 179 6.50 -15.74 -11.87
C PRO A 179 6.04 -17.19 -11.67
N GLY A 180 5.27 -17.73 -12.62
CA GLY A 180 4.80 -19.13 -12.61
C GLY A 180 3.34 -19.25 -13.00
N ARG A 181 2.82 -20.48 -12.98
CA ARG A 181 1.45 -20.78 -13.42
C ARG A 181 0.46 -20.80 -12.28
N TYR A 182 -0.74 -20.29 -12.52
CA TYR A 182 -1.86 -20.36 -11.58
C TYR A 182 -3.14 -20.88 -12.27
N PRO A 183 -3.81 -21.92 -11.73
CA PRO A 183 -3.33 -22.79 -10.66
C PRO A 183 -2.07 -23.57 -11.11
N GLY A 184 -1.21 -23.92 -10.16
CA GLY A 184 0.06 -24.60 -10.41
C GLY A 184 1.21 -24.02 -9.59
N THR A 185 2.42 -24.23 -10.09
CA THR A 185 3.65 -23.84 -9.38
C THR A 185 4.03 -22.39 -9.67
N ILE A 186 4.16 -21.60 -8.59
CA ILE A 186 4.72 -20.26 -8.59
C ILE A 186 6.15 -20.30 -8.03
N HIS A 187 7.06 -19.53 -8.61
CA HIS A 187 8.46 -19.40 -8.22
C HIS A 187 8.73 -17.99 -7.67
N PRO A 188 8.19 -17.63 -6.50
CA PRO A 188 8.33 -16.29 -5.96
C PRO A 188 9.81 -15.96 -5.75
N ARG A 189 10.19 -14.74 -6.13
CA ARG A 189 11.55 -14.22 -5.92
C ARG A 189 11.67 -13.31 -4.69
N SER A 190 10.61 -13.22 -3.89
CA SER A 190 10.64 -12.51 -2.60
C SER A 190 11.36 -13.36 -1.55
N ALA A 191 12.25 -12.75 -0.79
CA ALA A 191 12.95 -13.42 0.31
C ALA A 191 11.99 -13.98 1.37
N ALA A 192 10.83 -13.33 1.56
CA ALA A 192 9.81 -13.75 2.52
C ALA A 192 8.97 -14.95 2.05
N ALA A 193 8.85 -15.16 0.75
CA ALA A 193 7.99 -16.20 0.17
C ALA A 193 8.70 -17.56 -0.02
N GLY A 194 9.99 -17.67 0.29
CA GLY A 194 10.71 -18.94 0.17
C GLY A 194 10.92 -19.40 -1.28
N GLY A 195 10.88 -20.72 -1.50
CA GLY A 195 11.12 -21.35 -2.81
C GLY A 195 9.87 -21.50 -3.67
N ALA A 196 9.91 -22.42 -4.63
CA ALA A 196 8.75 -22.78 -5.45
C ALA A 196 7.59 -23.26 -4.56
N GLN A 197 6.37 -22.87 -4.93
CA GLN A 197 5.16 -23.17 -4.20
C GLN A 197 4.02 -23.52 -5.15
N ASP A 198 3.29 -24.60 -4.87
CA ASP A 198 2.05 -24.88 -5.58
C ASP A 198 0.90 -24.03 -5.00
N TRP A 199 0.08 -23.47 -5.88
CA TRP A 199 -1.05 -22.62 -5.56
C TRP A 199 -2.27 -23.04 -6.38
N ASP A 200 -3.40 -23.16 -5.69
CA ASP A 200 -4.73 -23.39 -6.22
C ASP A 200 -5.73 -22.56 -5.39
N LEU A 201 -7.01 -22.61 -5.77
CA LEU A 201 -8.09 -21.93 -5.06
C LEU A 201 -8.10 -22.28 -3.57
N ALA A 202 -7.98 -23.57 -3.22
CA ALA A 202 -8.02 -24.02 -1.84
C ALA A 202 -6.85 -23.46 -1.00
N LYS A 203 -5.66 -23.31 -1.58
CA LYS A 203 -4.53 -22.67 -0.91
C LYS A 203 -4.71 -21.16 -0.80
N GLN A 204 -5.29 -20.48 -1.79
CA GLN A 204 -5.64 -19.07 -1.67
C GLN A 204 -6.62 -18.84 -0.52
N GLU A 205 -7.65 -19.66 -0.42
CA GLU A 205 -8.64 -19.56 0.66
C GLU A 205 -8.00 -19.81 2.03
N ARG A 206 -7.17 -20.87 2.17
CA ARG A 206 -6.41 -21.09 3.41
C ARG A 206 -5.50 -19.90 3.75
N ASN A 207 -4.83 -19.31 2.77
CA ASN A 207 -3.97 -18.16 3.01
C ASN A 207 -4.75 -16.95 3.52
N PHE A 208 -5.96 -16.71 3.01
CA PHE A 208 -6.86 -15.67 3.51
C PHE A 208 -7.33 -15.96 4.94
N LEU A 209 -7.79 -17.19 5.23
CA LEU A 209 -8.25 -17.60 6.56
C LEU A 209 -7.12 -17.60 7.60
N ASP A 210 -5.89 -17.89 7.17
CA ASP A 210 -4.71 -17.91 8.03
C ASP A 210 -4.12 -16.52 8.28
N ALA A 211 -4.56 -15.47 7.56
CA ALA A 211 -4.09 -14.12 7.77
C ALA A 211 -4.51 -13.58 9.15
N GLU A 212 -3.60 -12.88 9.84
CA GLU A 212 -3.87 -12.41 11.21
C GLU A 212 -5.03 -11.42 11.27
N GLY A 213 -5.23 -10.59 10.25
CA GLY A 213 -6.39 -9.70 10.14
C GLY A 213 -7.70 -10.49 10.15
N THR A 214 -7.80 -11.53 9.33
CA THR A 214 -8.97 -12.43 9.26
C THR A 214 -9.21 -13.16 10.58
N LYS A 215 -8.17 -13.72 11.19
CA LYS A 215 -8.28 -14.39 12.49
C LYS A 215 -8.76 -13.44 13.58
N PHE A 216 -8.18 -12.23 13.63
CA PHE A 216 -8.50 -11.23 14.64
C PHE A 216 -9.97 -10.79 14.53
N THR A 217 -10.43 -10.47 13.31
CA THR A 217 -11.80 -9.99 13.08
C THR A 217 -12.85 -11.07 13.36
N GLN A 218 -12.57 -12.32 12.98
CA GLN A 218 -13.42 -13.47 13.34
C GLN A 218 -13.45 -13.72 14.85
N GLN A 219 -12.29 -13.71 15.51
CA GLN A 219 -12.19 -13.92 16.96
C GLN A 219 -12.98 -12.88 17.76
N HIS A 220 -13.01 -11.64 17.28
CA HIS A 220 -13.65 -10.52 17.97
C HIS A 220 -15.03 -10.14 17.41
N ASN A 221 -15.51 -10.85 16.38
CA ASN A 221 -16.78 -10.59 15.70
C ASN A 221 -16.92 -9.11 15.27
N VAL A 222 -15.91 -8.61 14.55
CA VAL A 222 -15.84 -7.24 14.02
C VAL A 222 -15.55 -7.25 12.52
N PRO A 223 -15.93 -6.20 11.76
CA PRO A 223 -15.76 -6.20 10.32
C PRO A 223 -14.30 -6.21 9.87
N LEU A 224 -14.02 -7.00 8.83
CA LEU A 224 -12.78 -6.95 8.05
C LEU A 224 -13.03 -6.19 6.74
N TRP A 225 -12.12 -5.28 6.43
CA TRP A 225 -11.96 -4.70 5.10
C TRP A 225 -10.56 -5.04 4.58
N VAL A 226 -10.48 -5.63 3.39
CA VAL A 226 -9.21 -5.79 2.67
C VAL A 226 -8.95 -4.48 1.92
N GLY A 227 -8.24 -3.56 2.59
CA GLY A 227 -7.98 -2.20 2.10
C GLY A 227 -7.09 -2.17 0.87
N GLU A 228 -6.18 -3.13 0.76
CA GLU A 228 -5.36 -3.29 -0.43
C GLU A 228 -5.13 -4.75 -0.81
N PHE A 229 -5.29 -5.04 -2.09
CA PHE A 229 -4.84 -6.27 -2.75
C PHE A 229 -4.78 -6.03 -4.25
N GLY A 230 -4.15 -6.92 -5.01
CA GLY A 230 -4.09 -6.79 -6.45
C GLY A 230 -3.09 -7.72 -7.11
N SER A 231 -2.96 -7.57 -8.43
CA SER A 231 -2.05 -8.33 -9.28
C SER A 231 -1.30 -7.41 -10.23
N VAL A 232 -0.07 -7.81 -10.59
CA VAL A 232 0.79 -7.05 -11.49
C VAL A 232 0.68 -7.53 -12.93
N PHE A 233 0.78 -6.63 -13.91
CA PHE A 233 0.59 -6.91 -15.33
C PHE A 233 1.76 -6.41 -16.20
N ASN A 234 2.79 -5.81 -15.60
CA ASN A 234 4.03 -5.43 -16.27
C ASN A 234 5.06 -6.59 -16.36
N GLY A 235 4.63 -7.83 -16.14
CA GLY A 235 5.45 -9.04 -16.27
C GLY A 235 5.37 -9.65 -17.68
N PRO A 236 5.86 -10.90 -17.86
CA PRO A 236 5.69 -11.63 -19.11
C PRO A 236 4.19 -11.75 -19.49
N ALA A 237 3.84 -11.40 -20.72
CA ALA A 237 2.44 -11.33 -21.17
C ALA A 237 1.69 -12.68 -21.07
N ASN A 238 2.41 -13.80 -21.17
CA ASN A 238 1.85 -15.14 -21.01
C ASN A 238 1.44 -15.48 -19.57
N GLU A 239 1.81 -14.67 -18.57
CA GLU A 239 1.40 -14.84 -17.17
C GLU A 239 0.17 -14.01 -16.80
N SER A 240 -0.20 -13.00 -17.59
CA SER A 240 -1.32 -12.11 -17.27
C SER A 240 -2.63 -12.85 -17.07
N GLY A 241 -2.92 -13.85 -17.91
CA GLY A 241 -4.13 -14.68 -17.76
C GLY A 241 -4.16 -15.47 -16.45
N ASP A 242 -3.01 -15.92 -15.97
CA ASP A 242 -2.89 -16.67 -14.71
C ASP A 242 -3.07 -15.75 -13.50
N ARG A 243 -2.52 -14.53 -13.57
CA ARG A 243 -2.70 -13.49 -12.55
C ARG A 243 -4.14 -12.99 -12.48
N LEU A 244 -4.82 -12.85 -13.62
CA LEU A 244 -6.24 -12.53 -13.67
C LEU A 244 -7.11 -13.62 -13.02
N ARG A 245 -6.80 -14.91 -13.27
CA ARG A 245 -7.49 -16.02 -12.60
C ARG A 245 -7.22 -16.03 -11.09
N ALA A 246 -5.99 -15.76 -10.67
CA ALA A 246 -5.66 -15.65 -9.26
C ALA A 246 -6.43 -14.52 -8.57
N LEU A 247 -6.55 -13.38 -9.23
CA LEU A 247 -7.32 -12.25 -8.71
C LEU A 247 -8.83 -12.56 -8.66
N ASP A 248 -9.37 -13.21 -9.70
CA ASP A 248 -10.78 -13.65 -9.73
C ASP A 248 -11.08 -14.60 -8.56
N ASP A 249 -10.24 -15.61 -8.36
CA ASP A 249 -10.36 -16.54 -7.22
C ASP A 249 -10.25 -15.80 -5.87
N GLN A 250 -9.32 -14.85 -5.74
CA GLN A 250 -9.12 -14.09 -4.52
C GLN A 250 -10.34 -13.23 -4.16
N ILE A 251 -10.94 -12.52 -5.14
CA ILE A 251 -12.17 -11.76 -4.91
C ILE A 251 -13.33 -12.71 -4.59
N GLY A 252 -13.44 -13.83 -5.30
CA GLY A 252 -14.44 -14.86 -5.00
C GLY A 252 -14.38 -15.37 -3.55
N ILE A 253 -13.17 -15.53 -3.01
CA ILE A 253 -12.95 -15.88 -1.60
C ILE A 253 -13.45 -14.76 -0.67
N PHE A 254 -13.10 -13.50 -0.95
CA PHE A 254 -13.58 -12.39 -0.12
C PHE A 254 -15.11 -12.32 -0.10
N GLU A 255 -15.77 -12.46 -1.25
CA GLU A 255 -17.23 -12.49 -1.35
C GLU A 255 -17.84 -13.68 -0.60
N SER A 256 -17.25 -14.89 -0.69
CA SER A 256 -17.77 -16.06 0.02
C SER A 256 -17.62 -15.98 1.54
N HIS A 257 -16.72 -15.14 2.02
CA HIS A 257 -16.47 -14.85 3.44
C HIS A 257 -17.01 -13.48 3.86
N GLU A 258 -17.93 -12.89 3.09
CA GLU A 258 -18.59 -11.60 3.36
C GLU A 258 -17.60 -10.46 3.70
N THR A 259 -16.42 -10.50 3.10
CA THR A 259 -15.32 -9.56 3.37
C THR A 259 -15.30 -8.46 2.33
N HIS A 260 -15.37 -7.20 2.79
CA HIS A 260 -15.31 -6.03 1.92
C HIS A 260 -13.89 -5.81 1.42
N TRP A 261 -13.72 -5.21 0.23
CA TRP A 261 -12.41 -5.09 -0.40
C TRP A 261 -12.28 -3.86 -1.29
N THR A 262 -11.04 -3.39 -1.48
CA THR A 262 -10.66 -2.37 -2.48
C THR A 262 -9.38 -2.78 -3.21
N THR A 263 -9.42 -2.80 -4.54
CA THR A 263 -8.26 -3.18 -5.35
C THR A 263 -7.27 -2.04 -5.51
N TRP A 264 -5.98 -2.38 -5.46
CA TRP A 264 -4.91 -1.53 -5.93
C TRP A 264 -4.62 -1.83 -7.41
N ASN A 265 -4.91 -0.93 -8.36
CA ASN A 265 -5.50 0.40 -8.19
C ASN A 265 -6.38 0.83 -9.38
N TYR A 266 -7.00 2.00 -9.28
CA TYR A 266 -7.83 2.56 -10.34
C TYR A 266 -7.04 2.90 -11.62
N LYS A 267 -5.88 3.54 -11.48
CA LYS A 267 -5.09 4.04 -12.61
C LYS A 267 -3.60 4.14 -12.30
N ASP A 268 -2.75 3.65 -13.21
CA ASP A 268 -1.31 3.80 -13.11
C ASP A 268 -0.57 3.83 -14.48
N VAL A 269 0.74 3.66 -14.43
CA VAL A 269 1.65 3.65 -15.61
C VAL A 269 1.87 2.24 -16.18
N GLY A 270 0.92 1.33 -15.98
CA GLY A 270 0.94 -0.01 -16.58
C GLY A 270 1.39 -1.13 -15.66
N VAL A 271 1.17 -1.03 -14.33
CA VAL A 271 1.60 -2.06 -13.37
C VAL A 271 0.43 -2.88 -12.85
N MET A 272 -0.49 -2.31 -12.08
CA MET A 272 -1.67 -3.00 -11.51
C MET A 272 -3.00 -2.35 -11.93
N GLY A 273 -2.96 -1.16 -12.55
CA GLY A 273 -4.15 -0.33 -12.75
C GLY A 273 -5.24 -0.95 -13.62
N MET A 274 -6.50 -0.71 -13.22
CA MET A 274 -7.68 -0.95 -14.08
C MET A 274 -7.61 -0.09 -15.34
N LEU A 275 -7.16 1.15 -15.21
CA LEU A 275 -6.76 2.02 -16.32
C LEU A 275 -5.25 2.17 -16.32
N THR A 276 -4.64 2.15 -17.49
CA THR A 276 -3.21 2.41 -17.66
C THR A 276 -3.02 3.55 -18.65
N LEU A 277 -1.94 4.31 -18.51
CA LEU A 277 -1.62 5.31 -19.53
C LEU A 277 -1.33 4.61 -20.86
N ASP A 278 -1.82 5.19 -21.96
CA ASP A 278 -1.41 4.76 -23.30
C ASP A 278 0.13 4.85 -23.39
N PRO A 279 0.85 3.77 -23.77
CA PRO A 279 2.29 3.81 -23.96
C PRO A 279 2.76 4.89 -24.96
N ALA A 280 1.91 5.30 -25.90
CA ALA A 280 2.15 6.38 -26.85
C ALA A 280 1.69 7.76 -26.34
N SER A 281 1.22 7.87 -25.10
CA SER A 281 0.80 9.16 -24.53
C SER A 281 1.99 10.11 -24.32
N PRO A 282 1.79 11.43 -24.42
CA PRO A 282 2.85 12.42 -24.22
C PRO A 282 3.60 12.27 -22.89
N TYR A 283 2.91 11.85 -21.83
CA TYR A 283 3.55 11.58 -20.55
C TYR A 283 4.47 10.36 -20.60
N MET A 284 3.98 9.23 -21.12
CA MET A 284 4.77 7.99 -21.20
C MET A 284 5.98 8.14 -22.12
N GLU A 285 5.82 8.81 -23.27
CA GLU A 285 6.94 9.11 -24.17
C GLU A 285 8.01 9.96 -23.46
N ARG A 286 7.59 11.02 -22.75
CA ARG A 286 8.51 11.92 -22.04
C ARG A 286 9.32 11.21 -20.97
N ILE A 287 8.71 10.29 -20.23
CA ILE A 287 9.40 9.57 -19.14
C ILE A 287 10.05 8.26 -19.59
N SER A 288 9.90 7.85 -20.86
CA SER A 288 10.31 6.54 -21.37
C SER A 288 11.80 6.23 -21.13
N ASP A 289 12.69 7.20 -21.34
CA ASP A 289 14.12 7.04 -21.08
C ASP A 289 14.42 6.84 -19.59
N LEU A 290 13.72 7.58 -18.72
CA LEU A 290 13.83 7.41 -17.28
C LEU A 290 13.32 6.03 -16.85
N LEU A 291 12.20 5.56 -17.40
CA LEU A 291 11.68 4.23 -17.12
C LEU A 291 12.67 3.14 -17.54
N ARG A 292 13.29 3.25 -18.72
CA ARG A 292 14.37 2.34 -19.14
C ARG A 292 15.54 2.33 -18.16
N LYS A 293 15.95 3.50 -17.67
CA LYS A 293 16.98 3.61 -16.63
C LYS A 293 16.56 2.97 -15.31
N LYS A 294 15.32 3.19 -14.85
CA LYS A 294 14.78 2.57 -13.61
C LYS A 294 14.81 1.05 -13.71
N VAL A 295 14.38 0.50 -14.84
CA VAL A 295 14.41 -0.95 -15.10
C VAL A 295 15.85 -1.46 -15.08
N ALA A 296 16.76 -0.85 -15.83
CA ALA A 296 18.17 -1.28 -15.91
C ALA A 296 18.87 -1.24 -14.53
N LEU A 297 18.61 -0.21 -13.74
CA LEU A 297 19.16 -0.04 -12.40
C LEU A 297 18.45 -0.90 -11.35
N GLY A 298 17.25 -1.40 -11.64
CA GLY A 298 16.46 -2.17 -10.70
C GLY A 298 15.95 -1.34 -9.50
N THR A 299 15.71 -0.04 -9.70
CA THR A 299 15.32 0.92 -8.66
C THR A 299 14.04 0.52 -7.92
N ASP A 300 13.06 -0.02 -8.65
CA ASP A 300 11.85 -0.60 -8.07
C ASP A 300 12.17 -1.99 -7.52
N ASP A 301 12.88 -2.03 -6.40
CA ASP A 301 13.37 -3.29 -5.82
C ASP A 301 12.22 -4.24 -5.43
N TRP A 302 11.05 -3.68 -5.12
CA TRP A 302 9.81 -4.40 -4.83
C TRP A 302 9.26 -5.18 -6.03
N MET A 303 9.64 -4.84 -7.28
CA MET A 303 9.24 -5.55 -8.50
C MET A 303 10.00 -6.87 -8.70
N LYS A 304 9.90 -7.79 -7.73
CA LYS A 304 10.69 -9.03 -7.69
C LYS A 304 10.30 -10.03 -8.78
N TRP A 305 9.11 -9.92 -9.37
CA TRP A 305 8.68 -10.78 -10.47
C TRP A 305 9.41 -10.50 -11.79
N LEU A 306 9.97 -9.29 -11.95
CA LEU A 306 10.76 -8.95 -13.13
C LEU A 306 12.12 -9.67 -13.11
N PRO A 307 12.70 -9.98 -14.29
CA PRO A 307 14.05 -10.53 -14.38
C PRO A 307 15.08 -9.70 -13.60
N PRO A 308 16.03 -10.34 -12.89
CA PRO A 308 17.09 -9.63 -12.21
C PRO A 308 18.02 -8.94 -13.22
N THR A 309 18.45 -7.72 -12.89
CA THR A 309 19.38 -6.95 -13.72
C THR A 309 20.84 -7.19 -13.32
N PRO A 310 21.83 -6.84 -14.17
CA PRO A 310 23.24 -6.88 -13.78
C PRO A 310 23.52 -6.11 -12.48
N VAL A 311 22.85 -4.97 -12.26
CA VAL A 311 22.97 -4.18 -11.02
C VAL A 311 22.42 -4.92 -9.81
N LYS A 312 21.27 -5.61 -9.93
CA LYS A 312 20.74 -6.47 -8.86
C LYS A 312 21.69 -7.62 -8.54
N HIS A 313 22.30 -8.26 -9.55
CA HIS A 313 23.30 -9.31 -9.32
C HIS A 313 24.54 -8.79 -8.60
N ALA A 314 25.10 -7.65 -9.04
CA ALA A 314 26.25 -7.03 -8.38
C ALA A 314 25.93 -6.64 -6.93
N THR A 315 24.72 -6.14 -6.67
CA THR A 315 24.26 -5.81 -5.32
C THR A 315 24.17 -7.06 -4.43
N ALA A 316 23.66 -8.17 -4.96
CA ALA A 316 23.61 -9.44 -4.23
C ALA A 316 25.02 -10.01 -3.94
N GLN A 317 25.95 -9.91 -4.89
CA GLN A 317 27.34 -10.31 -4.69
C GLN A 317 28.03 -9.47 -3.62
N LEU A 318 27.85 -8.14 -3.66
CA LEU A 318 28.38 -7.24 -2.63
C LEU A 318 27.80 -7.55 -1.25
N ALA A 319 26.49 -7.78 -1.18
CA ALA A 319 25.84 -8.15 0.08
C ALA A 319 26.44 -9.45 0.66
N ASP A 320 26.67 -10.46 -0.18
CA ASP A 320 27.27 -11.72 0.28
C ASP A 320 28.73 -11.55 0.71
N GLN A 321 29.54 -10.77 -0.02
CA GLN A 321 30.91 -10.46 0.40
C GLN A 321 30.96 -9.78 1.78
N ILE A 322 30.09 -8.79 2.01
CA ILE A 322 29.97 -8.11 3.31
C ILE A 322 29.61 -9.13 4.40
N ARG A 323 28.60 -9.98 4.15
CA ARG A 323 28.17 -11.01 5.10
C ARG A 323 29.29 -11.98 5.45
N GLN A 324 30.06 -12.42 4.45
CA GLN A 324 31.22 -13.31 4.66
C GLN A 324 32.30 -12.67 5.53
N VAL A 325 32.59 -11.38 5.33
CA VAL A 325 33.57 -10.64 6.14
C VAL A 325 33.05 -10.40 7.57
N VAL A 326 31.77 -10.08 7.73
CA VAL A 326 31.15 -9.93 9.06
C VAL A 326 31.22 -11.25 9.84
N GLY A 327 31.06 -12.39 9.15
CA GLY A 327 31.31 -13.72 9.74
C GLY A 327 30.29 -14.18 10.78
N ASP A 328 29.15 -13.49 10.89
CA ASP A 328 28.06 -13.88 11.80
C ASP A 328 27.17 -14.95 11.16
N PRO A 329 27.12 -16.18 11.72
CA PRO A 329 26.28 -17.26 11.18
C PRO A 329 24.77 -17.01 11.33
N GLN A 330 24.35 -16.06 12.16
CA GLN A 330 22.94 -15.72 12.34
C GLN A 330 22.40 -14.81 11.23
N LEU A 331 23.28 -14.21 10.41
CA LEU A 331 22.87 -13.37 9.29
C LEU A 331 22.33 -14.21 8.13
N ASP A 332 21.00 -14.24 7.98
CA ASP A 332 20.35 -14.85 6.82
C ASP A 332 20.77 -14.16 5.51
N ALA A 333 21.29 -14.95 4.57
CA ALA A 333 21.81 -14.43 3.31
C ALA A 333 20.73 -13.78 2.44
N ARG A 334 19.50 -14.30 2.43
CA ARG A 334 18.40 -13.78 1.61
C ARG A 334 17.90 -12.45 2.17
N LEU A 335 17.74 -12.34 3.49
CA LEU A 335 17.36 -11.10 4.16
C LEU A 335 18.46 -10.05 4.01
N ASN A 336 19.74 -10.43 4.09
CA ASN A 336 20.86 -9.52 3.85
C ASN A 336 20.84 -8.93 2.43
N VAL A 337 20.65 -9.77 1.41
CA VAL A 337 20.49 -9.29 0.02
C VAL A 337 19.27 -8.37 -0.12
N ARG A 338 18.13 -8.71 0.51
CA ARG A 338 16.92 -7.87 0.51
C ARG A 338 17.19 -6.49 1.10
N CYS A 339 17.72 -6.42 2.32
CA CYS A 339 17.98 -5.17 3.03
C CYS A 339 18.99 -4.29 2.28
N MET A 340 20.07 -4.90 1.75
CA MET A 340 21.05 -4.18 0.93
C MET A 340 20.43 -3.67 -0.37
N SER A 341 19.63 -4.48 -1.06
CA SER A 341 18.97 -4.09 -2.31
C SER A 341 18.00 -2.93 -2.10
N GLN A 342 17.20 -2.97 -1.05
CA GLN A 342 16.31 -1.86 -0.72
C GLN A 342 17.12 -0.58 -0.44
N THR A 343 18.17 -0.67 0.37
CA THR A 343 19.07 0.45 0.69
C THR A 343 19.66 1.10 -0.56
N LEU A 344 20.28 0.28 -1.41
CA LEU A 344 21.10 0.77 -2.51
C LEU A 344 20.24 1.12 -3.73
N LEU A 345 19.28 0.26 -4.08
CA LEU A 345 18.52 0.39 -5.32
C LEU A 345 17.29 1.27 -5.14
N CYS A 346 16.53 1.09 -4.07
CA CYS A 346 15.32 1.88 -3.86
C CYS A 346 15.65 3.29 -3.37
N PHE A 347 16.51 3.41 -2.35
CA PHE A 347 16.76 4.70 -1.70
C PHE A 347 17.90 5.48 -2.35
N TYR A 348 19.12 4.94 -2.35
CA TYR A 348 20.27 5.67 -2.90
C TYR A 348 20.10 5.92 -4.40
N THR A 349 19.89 4.85 -5.18
CA THR A 349 19.74 4.96 -6.63
C THR A 349 18.48 5.73 -7.01
N GLY A 350 17.35 5.48 -6.34
CA GLY A 350 16.12 6.26 -6.54
C GLY A 350 16.31 7.75 -6.32
N THR A 351 17.04 8.14 -5.26
CA THR A 351 17.35 9.56 -4.98
C THR A 351 18.17 10.20 -6.10
N LEU A 352 19.17 9.49 -6.65
CA LEU A 352 19.95 9.98 -7.81
C LEU A 352 19.08 10.23 -9.04
N MET A 353 17.96 9.50 -9.18
CA MET A 353 17.06 9.62 -10.33
C MET A 353 16.01 10.73 -10.18
N GLN A 354 15.73 11.21 -8.97
CA GLN A 354 14.69 12.23 -8.76
C GLN A 354 14.97 13.54 -9.51
N PRO A 355 16.19 14.13 -9.49
CA PRO A 355 16.47 15.32 -10.29
C PRO A 355 16.35 15.08 -11.79
N LEU A 356 16.69 13.87 -12.26
CA LEU A 356 16.50 13.49 -13.66
C LEU A 356 15.02 13.53 -14.03
N TYR A 357 14.15 12.93 -13.21
CA TYR A 357 12.69 13.00 -13.41
C TYR A 357 12.18 14.44 -13.43
N ALA A 358 12.53 15.24 -12.41
CA ALA A 358 12.06 16.63 -12.32
C ALA A 358 12.53 17.48 -13.52
N SER A 359 13.74 17.24 -14.03
CA SER A 359 14.27 17.99 -15.16
C SER A 359 13.51 17.77 -16.48
N LEU A 360 12.79 16.64 -16.62
CA LEU A 360 11.94 16.37 -17.78
C LEU A 360 10.79 17.38 -17.94
N PHE A 361 10.40 18.05 -16.86
CA PHE A 361 9.29 19.00 -16.82
C PHE A 361 9.75 20.45 -16.60
N LYS A 362 11.05 20.66 -16.35
CA LYS A 362 11.60 21.98 -16.06
C LYS A 362 11.53 22.87 -17.29
N GLY A 363 10.97 24.07 -17.12
CA GLY A 363 10.90 25.08 -18.17
C GLY A 363 9.72 24.92 -19.13
N LEU A 364 8.86 23.91 -18.92
CA LEU A 364 7.60 23.79 -19.65
C LEU A 364 6.61 24.85 -19.17
N SER A 365 5.84 25.39 -20.10
CA SER A 365 4.69 26.24 -19.83
C SER A 365 3.54 25.45 -19.19
N GLU A 366 2.60 26.15 -18.56
CA GLU A 366 1.40 25.52 -17.99
C GLU A 366 0.60 24.76 -19.07
N ASN A 367 0.49 25.30 -20.29
CA ASN A 367 -0.19 24.62 -21.40
C ASN A 367 0.49 23.31 -21.82
N GLU A 368 1.83 23.28 -21.83
CA GLU A 368 2.58 22.05 -22.12
C GLU A 368 2.40 21.02 -21.01
N LEU A 369 2.45 21.46 -19.75
CA LEU A 369 2.19 20.61 -18.60
C LEU A 369 0.77 20.04 -18.64
N ASP A 370 -0.24 20.86 -18.93
CA ASP A 370 -1.62 20.44 -19.06
C ASP A 370 -1.81 19.44 -20.20
N HIS A 371 -1.19 19.68 -21.36
CA HIS A 371 -1.20 18.73 -22.47
C HIS A 371 -0.59 17.38 -22.07
N ILE A 372 0.57 17.40 -21.43
CA ILE A 372 1.25 16.19 -20.97
C ILE A 372 0.42 15.45 -19.92
N LEU A 373 -0.08 16.16 -18.91
CA LEU A 373 -0.88 15.60 -17.82
C LEU A 373 -2.28 15.17 -18.28
N SER A 374 -2.77 15.66 -19.42
CA SER A 374 -4.01 15.17 -20.04
C SER A 374 -3.97 13.67 -20.38
N SER A 375 -2.76 13.08 -20.49
CA SER A 375 -2.53 11.63 -20.59
C SER A 375 -3.20 10.84 -19.46
N PHE A 376 -3.36 11.45 -18.28
CA PHE A 376 -4.04 10.84 -17.15
C PHE A 376 -5.57 10.96 -17.20
N SER A 377 -6.14 11.68 -18.17
CA SER A 377 -7.59 11.73 -18.32
C SER A 377 -8.13 10.34 -18.68
N ALA A 378 -9.25 9.92 -18.07
CA ALA A 378 -9.78 8.56 -18.27
C ALA A 378 -10.05 8.24 -19.76
N LYS A 379 -10.36 9.25 -20.58
CA LYS A 379 -10.58 9.13 -22.03
C LYS A 379 -9.32 8.82 -22.83
N GLN A 380 -8.14 9.12 -22.29
CA GLN A 380 -6.85 8.85 -22.92
C GLN A 380 -6.14 7.62 -22.32
N CYS A 381 -6.68 7.06 -21.23
CA CYS A 381 -6.15 5.83 -20.64
C CYS A 381 -6.68 4.60 -21.39
N VAL A 382 -5.90 3.53 -21.36
CA VAL A 382 -6.25 2.23 -21.91
C VAL A 382 -6.79 1.34 -20.77
N PRO A 383 -7.98 0.74 -20.91
CA PRO A 383 -8.47 -0.20 -19.92
C PRO A 383 -7.70 -1.52 -19.98
N ASN A 384 -7.33 -2.04 -18.82
CA ASN A 384 -6.94 -3.44 -18.68
C ASN A 384 -8.21 -4.30 -18.73
N GLN A 385 -8.62 -4.69 -19.95
CA GLN A 385 -9.92 -5.33 -20.16
C GLN A 385 -10.13 -6.57 -19.28
N GLY A 386 -9.11 -7.41 -19.12
CA GLY A 386 -9.23 -8.60 -18.27
C GLY A 386 -9.49 -8.26 -16.81
N LEU A 387 -8.85 -7.21 -16.27
CA LEU A 387 -9.11 -6.74 -14.92
C LEU A 387 -10.50 -6.10 -14.81
N VAL A 388 -10.91 -5.29 -15.80
CA VAL A 388 -12.25 -4.72 -15.87
C VAL A 388 -13.32 -5.81 -15.85
N ASP A 389 -13.13 -6.89 -16.60
CA ASP A 389 -14.07 -8.02 -16.68
C ASP A 389 -14.19 -8.73 -15.32
N VAL A 390 -13.06 -9.01 -14.66
CA VAL A 390 -13.02 -9.61 -13.31
C VAL A 390 -13.74 -8.71 -12.30
N LEU A 391 -13.43 -7.42 -12.25
CA LEU A 391 -14.08 -6.51 -11.30
C LEU A 391 -15.59 -6.37 -11.58
N SER A 392 -15.98 -6.29 -12.85
CA SER A 392 -17.38 -6.12 -13.24
C SER A 392 -18.25 -7.30 -12.84
N LYS A 393 -17.70 -8.53 -12.83
CA LYS A 393 -18.37 -9.74 -12.34
C LYS A 393 -18.89 -9.59 -10.90
N TYR A 394 -18.11 -8.95 -10.03
CA TYR A 394 -18.43 -8.81 -8.61
C TYR A 394 -19.16 -7.51 -8.28
N MET A 395 -18.87 -6.42 -8.98
CA MET A 395 -19.60 -5.15 -8.81
C MET A 395 -21.09 -5.24 -9.23
N ALA A 396 -21.44 -6.21 -10.07
CA ALA A 396 -22.83 -6.45 -10.48
C ALA A 396 -23.65 -7.24 -9.44
N MET A 397 -23.00 -7.79 -8.40
CA MET A 397 -23.69 -8.51 -7.34
C MET A 397 -24.34 -7.50 -6.38
N PRO A 398 -25.63 -7.68 -6.00
CA PRO A 398 -26.21 -6.88 -4.93
C PRO A 398 -25.39 -7.11 -3.66
N ALA A 399 -25.10 -6.04 -2.89
CA ALA A 399 -24.63 -6.22 -1.52
C ALA A 399 -25.60 -7.19 -0.84
N GLN A 400 -25.12 -8.35 -0.40
CA GLN A 400 -25.97 -9.32 0.28
C GLN A 400 -26.45 -8.65 1.56
N GLY A 401 -27.67 -8.12 1.53
CA GLY A 401 -28.32 -7.57 2.70
C GLY A 401 -28.45 -8.70 3.70
N SER A 402 -27.91 -8.49 4.90
CA SER A 402 -28.17 -9.37 6.03
C SER A 402 -29.69 -9.49 6.21
N SER A 403 -30.25 -10.57 5.68
CA SER A 403 -31.58 -11.02 6.01
C SER A 403 -31.55 -11.62 7.41
N THR A 404 -31.27 -10.81 8.43
CA THR A 404 -31.70 -11.10 9.79
C THR A 404 -33.11 -10.56 9.93
N GLY A 405 -34.07 -11.38 9.54
CA GLY A 405 -35.48 -11.16 9.86
C GLY A 405 -35.76 -11.40 11.34
N GLY A 406 -36.89 -10.85 11.80
CA GLY A 406 -37.52 -11.18 13.08
C GLY A 406 -37.37 -10.12 14.15
#